data_AF-A0A3Q8FL81-F1
#
_entry.id   AF-A0A3Q8FL81-F1
#
_cell.length_a   1.000
_cell.length_b   1.000
_cell.length_c   1.000
_cell.angle_alpha   90.00
_cell.angle_beta   90.00
_cell.angle_gamma   90.00
#
_symmetry.space_group_name_H-M   'P 1'
#
loop_
_entity.id
_entity.type
_entity.pdbx_description
1 polymer ?
#
loop_
_entity_poly.entity_id
_entity_poly.type
_entity_poly.pdbx_seq_one_letter_code
_entity_poly.pdbx_strand_id
1 'polypeptide(L)'
;MLRILRGLGRALLGLVVLLVLLWTLSRFWPLPAAQREQVRWLEDVRPLPGKNGFALLWTLPYDGLDPAQREAALAADAQHWQAGAAPTMADSALAATHVALKVDSHGYCRSTGESCLAKARADIPQFRAAHAGHAGLHERLDRLADAERFDSPFQPDGATGFFPMPRYQALLDGSGEHALAFVEGNVPAALAGSCRSVQLGRRLMRNGNTLIDSMIGAAMVRTNVQLLAEMLAELPPDQALPSACGSALQPMQADDQRLCRAMQGEFAMSRGAIETSLQQTGTVLMLDRQHTLGRMALNMGWACDPANDRRLAADTPLVASRVGGWDMGCLSNMIGCTLSDIAAPAYQDYAARSQDVAALLRLLGAQRWLRQQADAPEQALQRLPAQWRSSTRTPVLSADRRHLQVPRRARDAYAKGDDSMLSVPL
;
A
#
# COMPACT_ATOMS: atom_id res chain seq x y z
N MET A 1 -45.35 -32.19 39.85
CA MET A 1 -44.38 -31.08 39.68
C MET A 1 -42.94 -31.43 40.02
N LEU A 2 -42.58 -31.89 41.24
CA LEU A 2 -41.17 -32.09 41.63
C LEU A 2 -40.36 -33.08 40.75
N ARG A 3 -40.95 -34.18 40.28
CA ARG A 3 -40.26 -35.15 39.40
C ARG A 3 -39.93 -34.56 38.01
N ILE A 4 -40.83 -33.74 37.48
CA ILE A 4 -40.66 -33.06 36.18
C ILE A 4 -39.58 -31.97 36.29
N LEU A 5 -39.60 -31.18 37.37
CA LEU A 5 -38.55 -30.19 37.67
C LEU A 5 -37.16 -30.84 37.85
N ARG A 6 -37.08 -32.01 38.49
CA ARG A 6 -35.81 -32.77 38.61
C ARG A 6 -35.33 -33.34 37.28
N GLY A 7 -36.25 -33.80 36.42
CA GLY A 7 -35.93 -34.25 35.06
C GLY A 7 -35.39 -33.12 34.19
N LEU A 8 -36.05 -31.96 34.21
CA LEU A 8 -35.61 -30.73 33.55
C LEU A 8 -34.25 -30.26 34.08
N GLY A 9 -34.04 -30.27 35.40
CA GLY A 9 -32.76 -29.88 36.00
C GLY A 9 -31.60 -30.79 35.57
N ARG A 10 -31.81 -32.11 35.47
CA ARG A 10 -30.79 -33.05 34.99
C ARG A 10 -30.50 -32.88 33.50
N ALA A 11 -31.52 -32.65 32.69
CA ALA A 11 -31.35 -32.38 31.26
C ALA A 11 -30.57 -31.08 31.02
N LEU A 12 -30.89 -30.01 31.75
CA LEU A 12 -30.17 -28.74 31.70
C LEU A 12 -28.71 -28.90 32.13
N LEU A 13 -28.45 -29.61 33.23
CA LEU A 13 -27.09 -29.89 33.69
C LEU A 13 -26.30 -30.69 32.65
N GLY A 14 -26.91 -31.73 32.06
CA GLY A 14 -26.29 -32.52 31.00
C GLY A 14 -25.93 -31.67 29.77
N LEU A 15 -26.81 -30.74 29.38
CA LEU A 15 -26.55 -29.80 28.29
C LEU A 15 -25.38 -28.87 28.62
N VAL A 16 -25.33 -28.29 29.82
CA VAL A 16 -24.23 -27.42 30.25
C VAL A 16 -22.90 -28.17 30.24
N VAL A 17 -22.86 -29.40 30.75
CA VAL A 17 -21.65 -30.25 30.72
C VAL A 17 -21.21 -30.51 29.27
N LEU A 18 -22.13 -30.84 28.38
CA LEU A 18 -21.81 -31.04 26.96
C LEU A 18 -21.25 -29.76 26.31
N LEU A 19 -21.85 -28.59 26.57
CA LEU A 19 -21.37 -27.31 26.04
C LEU A 19 -19.96 -26.99 26.54
N VAL A 20 -19.67 -27.21 27.83
CA VAL A 20 -18.33 -27.01 28.40
C VAL A 20 -17.32 -28.00 27.79
N LEU A 21 -17.70 -29.26 27.58
CA LEU A 21 -16.84 -30.25 26.93
C LEU A 21 -16.54 -29.87 25.47
N LEU A 22 -17.54 -29.44 24.69
CA LEU A 22 -17.32 -28.98 23.32
C LEU A 22 -16.46 -27.71 23.27
N TRP A 23 -16.70 -26.77 24.17
CA TRP A 23 -15.90 -25.55 24.28
C TRP A 23 -14.44 -25.85 24.65
N THR A 24 -14.20 -26.74 25.62
CA THR A 24 -12.83 -27.14 26.00
C THR A 24 -12.12 -27.91 24.89
N LEU A 25 -12.81 -28.85 24.22
CA LEU A 25 -12.27 -29.54 23.05
C LEU A 25 -11.90 -28.57 21.91
N SER A 26 -12.75 -27.56 21.67
CA SER A 26 -12.45 -26.47 20.75
C SER A 26 -11.23 -25.66 21.18
N ARG A 27 -11.16 -25.29 22.47
CA ARG A 27 -10.10 -24.43 23.01
C ARG A 27 -8.72 -25.06 22.91
N PHE A 28 -8.64 -26.38 23.07
CA PHE A 28 -7.40 -27.14 22.97
C PHE A 28 -7.22 -27.82 21.61
N TRP A 29 -8.06 -27.49 20.62
CA TRP A 29 -7.88 -28.01 19.27
C TRP A 29 -6.54 -27.51 18.70
N PRO A 30 -5.75 -28.38 18.05
CA PRO A 30 -4.45 -27.96 17.56
C PRO A 30 -4.58 -27.03 16.35
N LEU A 31 -3.79 -25.95 16.36
CA LEU A 31 -3.68 -25.07 15.21
C LEU A 31 -3.13 -25.85 13.99
N PRO A 32 -3.67 -25.72 12.77
CA PRO A 32 -3.12 -26.38 11.59
C PRO A 32 -1.66 -25.98 11.32
N ALA A 33 -0.85 -26.88 10.76
CA ALA A 33 0.57 -26.62 10.48
C ALA A 33 0.79 -25.42 9.55
N ALA A 34 -0.04 -25.29 8.51
CA ALA A 34 0.00 -24.16 7.58
C ALA A 34 -0.23 -22.81 8.29
N GLN A 35 -1.14 -22.76 9.28
CA GLN A 35 -1.38 -21.53 10.04
C GLN A 35 -0.16 -21.17 10.90
N ARG A 36 0.43 -22.15 11.60
CA ARG A 36 1.66 -21.92 12.39
C ARG A 36 2.81 -21.40 11.53
N GLU A 37 2.99 -21.95 10.35
CA GLU A 37 4.04 -21.52 9.42
C GLU A 37 3.81 -20.07 8.94
N GLN A 38 2.58 -19.71 8.59
CA GLN A 38 2.27 -18.35 8.15
C GLN A 38 2.40 -17.33 9.28
N VAL A 39 2.02 -17.70 10.52
CA VAL A 39 2.31 -16.87 11.70
C VAL A 39 3.82 -16.63 11.81
N ARG A 40 4.64 -17.67 11.67
CA ARG A 40 6.10 -17.54 11.73
C ARG A 40 6.64 -16.59 10.65
N TRP A 41 6.14 -16.64 9.42
CA TRP A 41 6.55 -15.70 8.36
C TRP A 41 6.17 -14.25 8.68
N LEU A 42 4.98 -14.04 9.25
CA LEU A 42 4.49 -12.71 9.59
C LEU A 42 5.17 -12.13 10.84
N GLU A 43 5.68 -12.97 11.73
CA GLU A 43 6.44 -12.55 12.91
C GLU A 43 7.95 -12.42 12.67
N ASP A 44 8.51 -13.03 11.60
CA ASP A 44 9.93 -12.86 11.19
C ASP A 44 10.16 -11.49 10.52
N VAL A 45 9.91 -10.41 11.26
CA VAL A 45 10.14 -9.04 10.81
C VAL A 45 11.61 -8.71 10.95
N ARG A 46 12.30 -8.61 9.81
CA ARG A 46 13.73 -8.27 9.77
C ARG A 46 13.94 -6.76 9.69
N PRO A 47 14.90 -6.23 10.47
CA PRO A 47 15.30 -4.82 10.34
C PRO A 47 15.89 -4.62 8.94
N LEU A 48 15.50 -3.52 8.28
CA LEU A 48 16.09 -3.14 7.00
C LEU A 48 17.32 -2.26 7.25
N PRO A 49 18.40 -2.39 6.48
CA PRO A 49 19.50 -1.43 6.50
C PRO A 49 19.07 -0.08 5.87
N GLY A 50 19.93 0.94 5.98
CA GLY A 50 19.73 2.25 5.34
C GLY A 50 19.23 3.35 6.29
N LYS A 51 18.90 4.51 5.74
CA LYS A 51 18.35 5.65 6.46
C LYS A 51 16.83 5.50 6.60
N ASN A 52 16.33 5.67 7.82
CA ASN A 52 14.90 5.74 8.07
C ASN A 52 14.37 7.14 7.68
N GLY A 53 13.39 7.19 6.79
CA GLY A 53 12.71 8.41 6.36
C GLY A 53 11.45 8.72 7.16
N PHE A 54 11.06 7.86 8.10
CA PHE A 54 9.76 7.98 8.78
C PHE A 54 9.59 9.30 9.53
N ALA A 55 10.62 9.83 10.20
CA ALA A 55 10.54 11.13 10.87
C ALA A 55 10.23 12.27 9.88
N LEU A 56 10.84 12.26 8.70
CA LEU A 56 10.53 13.24 7.65
C LEU A 56 9.13 13.03 7.06
N LEU A 57 8.70 11.78 6.87
CA LEU A 57 7.35 11.45 6.42
C LEU A 57 6.27 11.90 7.42
N TRP A 58 6.47 11.62 8.71
CA TRP A 58 5.57 12.01 9.80
C TRP A 58 5.42 13.53 9.90
N THR A 59 6.54 14.25 9.76
CA THR A 59 6.61 15.71 9.90
C THR A 59 6.55 16.45 8.55
N LEU A 60 6.16 15.76 7.47
CA LEU A 60 6.19 16.27 6.11
C LEU A 60 5.44 17.62 5.91
N PRO A 61 4.30 17.87 6.57
CA PRO A 61 3.58 19.15 6.45
C PRO A 61 4.25 20.34 7.14
N TYR A 62 5.31 20.13 7.94
CA TYR A 62 5.92 21.20 8.73
C TYR A 62 7.24 21.68 8.10
N ASP A 63 7.30 22.99 7.82
CA ASP A 63 8.47 23.70 7.34
C ASP A 63 9.45 24.05 8.48
N GLY A 64 10.66 24.48 8.13
CA GLY A 64 11.61 25.06 9.08
C GLY A 64 12.29 24.09 10.06
N LEU A 65 12.01 22.79 9.95
CA LEU A 65 12.61 21.77 10.83
C LEU A 65 13.83 21.09 10.19
N ASP A 66 14.93 21.08 10.93
CA ASP A 66 16.12 20.28 10.64
C ASP A 66 15.90 18.78 10.93
N PRO A 67 16.80 17.87 10.52
CA PRO A 67 16.64 16.44 10.77
C PRO A 67 16.52 16.06 12.25
N ALA A 68 17.28 16.69 13.15
CA ALA A 68 17.28 16.36 14.57
C ALA A 68 15.97 16.79 15.24
N GLN A 69 15.43 17.95 14.87
CA GLN A 69 14.13 18.44 15.33
C GLN A 69 12.99 17.50 14.91
N ARG A 70 13.05 16.94 13.70
CA ARG A 70 12.05 15.97 13.21
C ARG A 70 12.08 14.66 13.98
N GLU A 71 13.27 14.13 14.26
CA GLU A 71 13.45 12.93 15.08
C GLU A 71 12.98 13.16 16.51
N ALA A 72 13.32 14.31 17.10
CA ALA A 72 12.86 14.68 18.45
C ALA A 72 11.33 14.80 18.52
N ALA A 73 10.70 15.42 17.51
CA ALA A 73 9.25 15.53 17.42
C ALA A 73 8.58 14.14 17.32
N LEU A 74 9.10 13.27 16.45
CA LEU A 74 8.61 11.89 16.32
C LEU A 74 8.72 11.11 17.64
N ALA A 75 9.86 11.23 18.34
CA ALA A 75 10.08 10.55 19.61
C ALA A 75 9.10 11.03 20.69
N ALA A 76 8.87 12.35 20.79
CA ALA A 76 7.89 12.91 21.72
C ALA A 76 6.46 12.45 21.40
N ASP A 77 6.07 12.44 20.13
CA ASP A 77 4.76 11.96 19.69
C ASP A 77 4.57 10.47 20.01
N ALA A 78 5.59 9.64 19.79
CA ALA A 78 5.55 8.22 20.12
C ALA A 78 5.41 7.98 21.64
N GLN A 79 6.08 8.77 22.47
CA GLN A 79 5.93 8.71 23.93
C GLN A 79 4.52 9.12 24.38
N HIS A 80 3.98 10.22 23.84
CA HIS A 80 2.63 10.66 24.16
C HIS A 80 1.57 9.62 23.76
N TRP A 81 1.74 9.00 22.60
CA TRP A 81 0.88 7.92 22.14
C TRP A 81 0.88 6.73 23.10
N GLN A 82 2.07 6.28 23.54
CA GLN A 82 2.20 5.18 24.49
C GLN A 82 1.63 5.50 25.87
N ALA A 83 1.65 6.78 26.28
CA ALA A 83 1.07 7.22 27.55
C ALA A 83 -0.47 7.24 27.56
N GLY A 84 -1.15 6.94 26.44
CA GLY A 84 -2.61 6.88 26.35
C GLY A 84 -3.30 8.25 26.37
N ALA A 85 -2.54 9.33 26.18
CA ALA A 85 -3.05 10.69 26.16
C ALA A 85 -3.71 11.02 24.82
N ALA A 86 -4.91 10.47 24.57
CA ALA A 86 -5.69 10.53 23.32
C ALA A 86 -5.31 11.66 22.34
N PRO A 87 -4.28 11.49 21.49
CA PRO A 87 -4.10 12.36 20.35
C PRO A 87 -5.10 11.88 19.29
N THR A 88 -5.74 12.80 18.60
CA THR A 88 -6.40 12.50 17.32
C THR A 88 -5.37 11.80 16.39
N MET A 89 -5.82 10.79 15.62
CA MET A 89 -4.98 9.82 14.87
C MET A 89 -3.93 10.40 13.87
N ALA A 90 -3.79 11.71 13.75
CA ALA A 90 -2.97 12.38 12.72
C ALA A 90 -2.27 13.68 13.18
N ASP A 91 -2.30 14.01 14.47
CA ASP A 91 -1.76 15.28 14.98
C ASP A 91 -0.43 15.08 15.72
N SER A 92 0.64 15.47 15.04
CA SER A 92 1.94 15.67 15.69
C SER A 92 1.84 16.82 16.70
N ALA A 93 2.55 16.72 17.83
CA ALA A 93 2.67 17.80 18.82
C ALA A 93 3.23 19.10 18.20
N LEU A 94 3.92 19.01 17.06
CA LEU A 94 4.34 20.17 16.28
C LEU A 94 3.17 21.09 15.90
N ALA A 95 1.95 20.58 15.74
CA ALA A 95 0.77 21.39 15.43
C ALA A 95 0.49 22.51 16.47
N ALA A 96 0.97 22.36 17.70
CA ALA A 96 0.83 23.37 18.74
C ALA A 96 1.76 24.58 18.54
N THR A 97 2.86 24.42 17.81
CA THR A 97 3.91 25.43 17.66
C THR A 97 4.22 25.78 16.21
N HIS A 98 3.79 24.96 15.26
CA HIS A 98 4.03 25.09 13.83
C HIS A 98 2.72 25.01 13.06
N VAL A 99 2.60 25.86 12.05
CA VAL A 99 1.48 25.81 11.11
C VAL A 99 1.72 24.67 10.13
N ALA A 100 0.86 23.65 10.16
CA ALA A 100 0.90 22.58 9.17
C ALA A 100 0.49 23.12 7.79
N LEU A 101 1.32 22.85 6.78
CA LEU A 101 0.99 23.14 5.40
C LEU A 101 -0.31 22.41 5.02
N LYS A 102 -1.21 23.15 4.35
CA LYS A 102 -2.43 22.59 3.77
C LYS A 102 -2.21 22.45 2.28
N VAL A 103 -2.45 21.24 1.78
CA VAL A 103 -2.39 20.92 0.36
C VAL A 103 -3.78 21.00 -0.26
N ASP A 104 -3.88 21.62 -1.42
CA ASP A 104 -5.14 21.78 -2.15
C ASP A 104 -5.35 20.62 -3.13
N SER A 105 -6.46 19.91 -2.98
CA SER A 105 -6.83 18.82 -3.88
C SER A 105 -7.07 19.23 -5.34
N HIS A 106 -7.30 20.52 -5.62
CA HIS A 106 -7.44 21.01 -7.00
C HIS A 106 -6.14 20.85 -7.80
N GLY A 107 -4.98 21.03 -7.15
CA GLY A 107 -3.66 20.78 -7.74
C GLY A 107 -3.30 19.30 -7.87
N TYR A 108 -4.12 18.36 -7.38
CA TYR A 108 -3.78 16.94 -7.46
C TYR A 108 -4.00 16.34 -8.83
N CYS A 109 -3.04 15.50 -9.22
CA CYS A 109 -3.20 14.53 -10.29
C CYS A 109 -3.68 13.19 -9.70
N ARG A 110 -4.99 13.09 -9.52
CA ARG A 110 -5.61 11.82 -9.11
C ARG A 110 -5.63 10.85 -10.30
N SER A 111 -5.42 9.58 -10.00
CA SER A 111 -5.49 8.48 -10.98
C SER A 111 -6.95 8.10 -11.30
N THR A 112 -7.77 9.04 -11.73
CA THR A 112 -9.18 8.79 -12.15
C THR A 112 -9.30 8.60 -13.67
N GLY A 113 -8.22 8.20 -14.35
CA GLY A 113 -8.19 8.01 -15.81
C GLY A 113 -8.13 9.31 -16.63
N GLU A 114 -8.15 10.46 -15.96
CA GLU A 114 -8.00 11.78 -16.57
C GLU A 114 -6.51 12.15 -16.65
N SER A 115 -6.07 12.71 -17.78
CA SER A 115 -4.67 13.09 -17.98
C SER A 115 -4.28 14.24 -17.05
N CYS A 116 -3.24 14.00 -16.25
CA CYS A 116 -2.69 14.98 -15.31
C CYS A 116 -2.18 16.21 -16.07
N LEU A 117 -1.48 15.99 -17.19
CA LEU A 117 -0.93 17.04 -18.01
C LEU A 117 -2.02 17.89 -18.68
N ALA A 118 -3.08 17.24 -19.19
CA ALA A 118 -4.23 17.93 -19.77
C ALA A 118 -4.96 18.79 -18.72
N LYS A 119 -5.10 18.29 -17.49
CA LYS A 119 -5.71 19.02 -16.38
C LYS A 119 -4.90 20.27 -16.01
N ALA A 120 -3.57 20.14 -15.88
CA ALA A 120 -2.69 21.27 -15.60
C ALA A 120 -2.74 22.35 -16.71
N ARG A 121 -2.82 21.91 -17.98
CA ARG A 121 -2.93 22.81 -19.13
C ARG A 121 -4.28 23.52 -19.22
N ALA A 122 -5.36 22.88 -18.78
CA ALA A 122 -6.70 23.46 -18.79
C ALA A 122 -6.85 24.65 -17.83
N ASP A 123 -6.13 24.66 -16.70
CA ASP A 123 -6.17 25.75 -15.73
C ASP A 123 -4.82 25.97 -15.02
N ILE A 124 -3.87 26.55 -15.77
CA ILE A 124 -2.53 26.90 -15.25
C ILE A 124 -2.62 27.84 -14.03
N PRO A 125 -3.45 28.91 -14.02
CA PRO A 125 -3.58 29.78 -12.85
C PRO A 125 -4.01 29.02 -11.59
N GLN A 126 -4.95 28.09 -11.69
CA GLN A 126 -5.38 27.27 -10.55
C GLN A 126 -4.27 26.34 -10.05
N PHE A 127 -3.54 25.67 -10.95
CA PHE A 127 -2.41 24.82 -10.54
C PHE A 127 -1.31 25.64 -9.86
N ARG A 128 -0.97 26.81 -10.41
CA ARG A 128 0.00 27.71 -9.78
C ARG A 128 -0.45 28.18 -8.40
N ALA A 129 -1.74 28.49 -8.23
CA ALA A 129 -2.29 28.87 -6.94
C ALA A 129 -2.28 27.70 -5.94
N ALA A 130 -2.58 26.48 -6.39
CA ALA A 130 -2.60 25.27 -5.55
C ALA A 130 -1.23 24.87 -5.02
N HIS A 131 -0.14 25.18 -5.76
CA HIS A 131 1.25 24.91 -5.34
C HIS A 131 1.98 26.14 -4.78
N ALA A 132 1.32 27.29 -4.67
CA ALA A 132 1.93 28.50 -4.14
C ALA A 132 2.38 28.30 -2.69
N GLY A 133 3.66 28.54 -2.41
CA GLY A 133 4.25 28.34 -1.09
C GLY A 133 4.66 26.90 -0.76
N HIS A 134 4.54 25.95 -1.71
CA HIS A 134 4.91 24.55 -1.49
C HIS A 134 6.39 24.24 -1.77
N ALA A 135 7.22 25.22 -2.09
CA ALA A 135 8.64 24.99 -2.43
C ALA A 135 9.39 24.19 -1.35
N GLY A 136 9.13 24.48 -0.06
CA GLY A 136 9.69 23.72 1.05
C GLY A 136 9.19 22.27 1.10
N LEU A 137 7.92 22.03 0.78
CA LEU A 137 7.34 20.67 0.69
C LEU A 137 8.01 19.88 -0.43
N HIS A 138 8.16 20.46 -1.63
CA HIS A 138 8.78 19.77 -2.76
C HIS A 138 10.23 19.38 -2.48
N GLU A 139 11.00 20.25 -1.82
CA GLU A 139 12.35 19.92 -1.36
C GLU A 139 12.38 18.76 -0.35
N ARG A 140 11.36 18.67 0.53
CA ARG A 140 11.22 17.54 1.46
C ARG A 140 10.83 16.25 0.76
N LEU A 141 9.91 16.28 -0.21
CA LEU A 141 9.54 15.12 -1.00
C LEU A 141 10.75 14.54 -1.73
N ASP A 142 11.56 15.44 -2.30
CA ASP A 142 12.84 15.13 -2.90
C ASP A 142 13.77 14.42 -1.92
N ARG A 143 14.04 15.02 -0.75
CA ARG A 143 14.86 14.39 0.30
C ARG A 143 14.29 13.06 0.78
N LEU A 144 12.97 12.89 0.77
CA LEU A 144 12.32 11.65 1.19
C LEU A 144 12.57 10.52 0.19
N ALA A 145 12.73 10.82 -1.11
CA ALA A 145 13.11 9.84 -2.13
C ALA A 145 14.51 9.24 -1.91
N ASP A 146 15.33 9.86 -1.05
CA ASP A 146 16.66 9.39 -0.68
C ASP A 146 16.63 8.44 0.53
N ALA A 147 15.54 8.36 1.30
CA ALA A 147 15.39 7.44 2.42
C ALA A 147 15.11 6.00 1.97
N GLU A 148 15.74 5.00 2.59
CA GLU A 148 15.62 3.59 2.19
C GLU A 148 14.47 2.86 2.87
N ARG A 149 14.07 3.26 4.09
CA ARG A 149 13.01 2.59 4.86
C ARG A 149 12.12 3.58 5.61
N PHE A 150 10.95 3.13 6.06
CA PHE A 150 9.93 3.96 6.70
C PHE A 150 9.41 3.29 7.98
N ASP A 151 10.31 3.04 8.92
CA ASP A 151 9.97 2.34 10.15
C ASP A 151 9.22 3.26 11.11
N SER A 152 7.94 2.97 11.35
CA SER A 152 7.11 3.64 12.36
C SER A 152 7.49 3.18 13.76
N PRO A 153 7.75 4.10 14.72
CA PRO A 153 7.96 3.76 16.12
C PRO A 153 6.65 3.55 16.89
N PHE A 154 5.50 3.92 16.29
CA PHE A 154 4.21 3.81 16.95
C PHE A 154 3.82 2.35 17.12
N GLN A 155 3.40 2.01 18.34
CA GLN A 155 2.79 0.72 18.64
C GLN A 155 1.27 0.86 18.47
N PRO A 156 0.56 -0.19 18.01
CA PRO A 156 -0.90 -0.15 17.92
C PRO A 156 -1.50 0.23 19.27
N ASP A 157 -2.47 1.15 19.31
CA ASP A 157 -3.27 1.30 20.51
C ASP A 157 -4.08 0.03 20.73
N GLY A 158 -4.37 -0.23 22.00
CA GLY A 158 -5.11 -1.41 22.34
C GLY A 158 -6.61 -1.31 22.08
N ALA A 159 -7.18 -0.11 22.16
CA ALA A 159 -8.64 0.06 22.13
C ALA A 159 -9.23 -0.03 20.72
N THR A 160 -8.50 0.46 19.71
CA THR A 160 -8.93 0.52 18.33
C THR A 160 -8.07 -0.36 17.42
N GLY A 161 -6.86 -0.71 17.84
CA GLY A 161 -5.91 -1.48 17.03
C GLY A 161 -5.23 -0.66 15.95
N PHE A 162 -5.51 0.65 15.89
CA PHE A 162 -4.88 1.58 14.97
C PHE A 162 -3.62 2.19 15.58
N PHE A 163 -2.76 2.76 14.73
CA PHE A 163 -1.68 3.64 15.16
C PHE A 163 -1.74 4.95 14.37
N PRO A 164 -1.07 6.02 14.83
CA PRO A 164 -1.06 7.30 14.16
C PRO A 164 -0.44 7.19 12.76
N MET A 165 -1.13 7.77 11.78
CA MET A 165 -0.71 7.69 10.38
C MET A 165 -0.12 9.01 9.91
N PRO A 166 0.98 8.99 9.13
CA PRO A 166 1.45 10.18 8.43
C PRO A 166 0.35 10.83 7.60
N ARG A 167 0.50 12.14 7.41
CA ARG A 167 -0.37 12.94 6.53
C ARG A 167 0.00 12.69 5.06
N TYR A 168 -0.38 11.52 4.54
CA TYR A 168 -0.02 11.05 3.19
C TYR A 168 -0.49 11.96 2.05
N GLN A 169 -1.48 12.83 2.27
CA GLN A 169 -1.95 13.76 1.25
C GLN A 169 -0.83 14.64 0.69
N ALA A 170 0.16 15.00 1.53
CA ALA A 170 1.28 15.83 1.11
C ALA A 170 2.25 15.10 0.16
N LEU A 171 2.27 13.76 0.16
CA LEU A 171 3.05 12.97 -0.81
C LEU A 171 2.48 13.06 -2.23
N LEU A 172 1.18 13.34 -2.36
CA LEU A 172 0.50 13.37 -3.65
C LEU A 172 0.65 14.72 -4.35
N ASP A 173 1.08 15.77 -3.63
CA ASP A 173 1.24 17.13 -4.15
C ASP A 173 2.26 17.19 -5.30
N GLY A 174 3.37 16.46 -5.20
CA GLY A 174 4.47 16.56 -6.18
C GLY A 174 4.05 16.27 -7.62
N SER A 175 3.09 15.37 -7.84
CA SER A 175 2.61 15.05 -9.20
C SER A 175 1.98 16.24 -9.93
N GLY A 176 1.26 17.10 -9.21
CA GLY A 176 0.68 18.32 -9.78
C GLY A 176 1.74 19.34 -10.14
N GLU A 177 2.76 19.48 -9.28
CA GLU A 177 3.87 20.38 -9.53
C GLU A 177 4.70 19.94 -10.75
N HIS A 178 5.00 18.65 -10.89
CA HIS A 178 5.77 18.21 -12.06
C HIS A 178 5.00 18.45 -13.38
N ALA A 179 3.66 18.32 -13.35
CA ALA A 179 2.83 18.64 -14.50
C ALA A 179 2.82 20.15 -14.81
N LEU A 180 2.71 20.98 -13.77
CA LEU A 180 2.81 22.44 -13.91
C LEU A 180 4.16 22.86 -14.49
N ALA A 181 5.26 22.35 -13.91
CA ALA A 181 6.61 22.60 -14.39
C ALA A 181 6.77 22.24 -15.88
N PHE A 182 6.18 21.13 -16.34
CA PHE A 182 6.21 20.76 -17.75
C PHE A 182 5.43 21.74 -18.63
N VAL A 183 4.20 22.08 -18.24
CA VAL A 183 3.34 23.00 -18.99
C VAL A 183 3.96 24.41 -19.08
N GLU A 184 4.71 24.82 -18.05
CA GLU A 184 5.44 26.08 -18.02
C GLU A 184 6.81 26.01 -18.75
N GLY A 185 7.16 24.86 -19.33
CA GLY A 185 8.36 24.68 -20.16
C GLY A 185 9.61 24.23 -19.42
N ASN A 186 9.55 23.99 -18.10
CA ASN A 186 10.65 23.44 -17.32
C ASN A 186 10.68 21.90 -17.39
N VAL A 187 10.91 21.39 -18.60
CA VAL A 187 10.98 19.95 -18.89
C VAL A 187 12.00 19.20 -18.01
N PRO A 188 13.24 19.70 -17.78
CA PRO A 188 14.21 18.97 -16.97
C PRO A 188 13.73 18.75 -15.52
N ALA A 189 13.12 19.77 -14.89
CA ALA A 189 12.61 19.64 -13.53
C ALA A 189 11.40 18.69 -13.46
N ALA A 190 10.47 18.79 -14.42
CA ALA A 190 9.30 17.93 -14.48
C ALA A 190 9.65 16.44 -14.59
N LEU A 191 10.58 16.10 -15.50
CA LEU A 191 11.07 14.73 -15.66
C LEU A 191 11.82 14.23 -14.42
N ALA A 192 12.71 15.07 -13.85
CA ALA A 192 13.51 14.69 -12.69
C ALA A 192 12.63 14.45 -11.45
N GLY A 193 11.71 15.37 -11.15
CA GLY A 193 10.80 15.27 -10.01
C GLY A 193 9.85 14.09 -10.12
N SER A 194 9.30 13.83 -11.31
CA SER A 194 8.43 12.66 -11.54
C SER A 194 9.20 11.35 -11.31
N CYS A 195 10.44 11.24 -11.79
CA CYS A 195 11.28 10.08 -11.54
C CYS A 195 11.66 9.91 -10.06
N ARG A 196 11.94 11.01 -9.33
CA ARG A 196 12.15 10.96 -7.87
C ARG A 196 10.90 10.49 -7.13
N SER A 197 9.71 10.91 -7.56
CA SER A 197 8.45 10.47 -6.97
C SER A 197 8.13 9.01 -7.26
N VAL A 198 8.48 8.50 -8.46
CA VAL A 198 8.45 7.05 -8.75
C VAL A 198 9.39 6.30 -7.82
N GLN A 199 10.61 6.79 -7.61
CA GLN A 199 11.57 6.16 -6.69
C GLN A 199 11.03 6.12 -5.25
N LEU A 200 10.52 7.23 -4.74
CA LEU A 200 9.89 7.30 -3.42
C LEU A 200 8.72 6.31 -3.31
N GLY A 201 7.82 6.31 -4.30
CA GLY A 201 6.68 5.39 -4.33
C GLY A 201 7.11 3.92 -4.28
N ARG A 202 8.12 3.53 -5.07
CA ARG A 202 8.68 2.16 -5.04
C ARG A 202 9.27 1.79 -3.69
N ARG A 203 9.96 2.73 -3.03
CA ARG A 203 10.54 2.51 -1.70
C ARG A 203 9.44 2.36 -0.63
N LEU A 204 8.37 3.15 -0.70
CA LEU A 204 7.20 2.99 0.17
C LEU A 204 6.48 1.65 -0.07
N MET A 205 6.31 1.24 -1.32
CA MET A 205 5.75 -0.08 -1.66
C MET A 205 6.51 -1.22 -1.00
N ARG A 206 7.83 -1.21 -1.12
CA ARG A 206 8.70 -2.30 -0.68
C ARG A 206 9.03 -2.27 0.81
N ASN A 207 9.34 -1.08 1.33
CA ASN A 207 9.95 -0.88 2.64
C ASN A 207 9.07 -0.09 3.61
N GLY A 208 7.83 0.23 3.20
CA GLY A 208 6.79 0.72 4.10
C GLY A 208 6.43 -0.31 5.16
N ASN A 209 5.98 0.16 6.32
CA ASN A 209 5.68 -0.69 7.46
C ASN A 209 4.27 -1.27 7.43
N THR A 210 3.41 -0.76 6.55
CA THR A 210 1.96 -0.95 6.62
C THR A 210 1.39 -1.14 5.23
N LEU A 211 0.21 -1.76 5.11
CA LEU A 211 -0.43 -1.88 3.80
C LEU A 211 -0.78 -0.51 3.21
N ILE A 212 -1.11 0.46 4.05
CA ILE A 212 -1.41 1.81 3.56
C ILE A 212 -0.16 2.50 3.00
N ASP A 213 1.02 2.35 3.61
CA ASP A 213 2.29 2.83 3.02
C ASP A 213 2.47 2.24 1.62
N SER A 214 2.28 0.93 1.49
CA SER A 214 2.45 0.27 0.20
C SER A 214 1.43 0.73 -0.83
N MET A 215 0.18 0.97 -0.43
CA MET A 215 -0.86 1.45 -1.34
C MET A 215 -0.68 2.91 -1.75
N ILE A 216 -0.19 3.76 -0.84
CA ILE A 216 0.20 5.13 -1.17
C ILE A 216 1.39 5.12 -2.13
N GLY A 217 2.42 4.30 -1.85
CA GLY A 217 3.55 4.12 -2.76
C GLY A 217 3.12 3.66 -4.16
N ALA A 218 2.20 2.69 -4.25
CA ALA A 218 1.63 2.23 -5.50
C ALA A 218 0.89 3.33 -6.26
N ALA A 219 0.12 4.16 -5.55
CA ALA A 219 -0.55 5.32 -6.14
C ALA A 219 0.46 6.36 -6.68
N MET A 220 1.53 6.65 -5.93
CA MET A 220 2.59 7.57 -6.36
C MET A 220 3.29 7.09 -7.63
N VAL A 221 3.66 5.81 -7.69
CA VAL A 221 4.28 5.24 -8.90
C VAL A 221 3.32 5.34 -10.08
N ARG A 222 2.06 4.91 -9.90
CA ARG A 222 1.06 4.94 -10.98
C ARG A 222 0.89 6.35 -11.56
N THR A 223 0.61 7.33 -10.70
CA THR A 223 0.38 8.72 -11.14
C THR A 223 1.60 9.29 -11.86
N ASN A 224 2.80 9.13 -11.30
CA ASN A 224 4.01 9.72 -11.90
C ASN A 224 4.48 8.97 -13.15
N VAL A 225 4.22 7.66 -13.27
CA VAL A 225 4.49 6.91 -14.50
C VAL A 225 3.54 7.33 -15.62
N GLN A 226 2.27 7.56 -15.33
CA GLN A 226 1.32 8.11 -16.31
C GLN A 226 1.74 9.51 -16.76
N LEU A 227 2.06 10.39 -15.82
CA LEU A 227 2.55 11.73 -16.13
C LEU A 227 3.85 11.69 -16.97
N LEU A 228 4.80 10.81 -16.63
CA LEU A 228 6.00 10.59 -17.45
C LEU A 228 5.67 10.11 -18.85
N ALA A 229 4.70 9.21 -19.01
CA ALA A 229 4.28 8.74 -20.32
C ALA A 229 3.67 9.86 -21.17
N GLU A 230 2.82 10.69 -20.57
CA GLU A 230 2.21 11.88 -21.19
C GLU A 230 3.27 12.89 -21.64
N MET A 231 4.17 13.28 -20.73
CA MET A 231 5.27 14.19 -21.03
C MET A 231 6.15 13.65 -22.14
N LEU A 232 6.54 12.37 -22.08
CA LEU A 232 7.40 11.77 -23.10
C LEU A 232 6.72 11.76 -24.46
N ALA A 233 5.42 11.49 -24.55
CA ALA A 233 4.68 11.50 -25.82
C ALA A 233 4.75 12.87 -26.53
N GLU A 234 4.82 13.97 -25.78
CA GLU A 234 4.94 15.34 -26.31
C GLU A 234 6.39 15.76 -26.63
N LEU A 235 7.40 15.02 -26.14
CA LEU A 235 8.82 15.33 -26.35
C LEU A 235 9.41 14.56 -27.55
N PRO A 236 10.58 14.95 -28.08
CA PRO A 236 11.28 14.17 -29.09
C PRO A 236 11.55 12.71 -28.64
N PRO A 237 11.51 11.71 -29.54
CA PRO A 237 11.72 10.30 -29.18
C PRO A 237 13.07 9.99 -28.52
N ASP A 238 14.09 10.78 -28.83
CA ASP A 238 15.45 10.70 -28.34
C ASP A 238 15.71 11.55 -27.08
N GLN A 239 14.65 12.12 -26.47
CA GLN A 239 14.74 12.91 -25.26
C GLN A 239 15.61 12.21 -24.20
N ALA A 240 16.69 12.90 -23.79
CA ALA A 240 17.55 12.46 -22.70
C ALA A 240 16.77 12.52 -21.38
N LEU A 241 16.80 11.41 -20.64
CA LEU A 241 16.19 11.35 -19.31
C LEU A 241 17.20 11.80 -18.25
N PRO A 242 16.76 12.55 -17.23
CA PRO A 242 17.59 12.87 -16.06
C PRO A 242 18.13 11.61 -15.37
N SER A 243 19.26 11.73 -14.68
CA SER A 243 19.90 10.62 -13.95
C SER A 243 18.97 9.98 -12.91
N ALA A 244 18.08 10.77 -12.30
CA ALA A 244 17.05 10.31 -11.37
C ALA A 244 16.13 9.21 -11.98
N CYS A 245 15.96 9.19 -13.30
CA CYS A 245 15.13 8.19 -13.98
C CYS A 245 15.84 6.83 -14.13
N GLY A 246 17.16 6.79 -14.00
CA GLY A 246 17.97 5.59 -14.28
C GLY A 246 17.53 4.37 -13.49
N SER A 247 17.41 4.49 -12.16
CA SER A 247 16.90 3.43 -11.28
C SER A 247 15.37 3.42 -11.21
N ALA A 248 14.73 4.60 -11.25
CA ALA A 248 13.29 4.73 -11.07
C ALA A 248 12.49 3.96 -12.13
N LEU A 249 12.94 3.98 -13.38
CA LEU A 249 12.23 3.40 -14.53
C LEU A 249 12.68 1.99 -14.91
N GLN A 250 13.53 1.35 -14.09
CA GLN A 250 13.84 -0.07 -14.29
C GLN A 250 12.60 -0.94 -14.02
N PRO A 251 12.45 -2.09 -14.72
CA PRO A 251 11.42 -3.06 -14.38
C PRO A 251 11.47 -3.42 -12.89
N MET A 252 10.31 -3.43 -12.23
CA MET A 252 10.21 -3.83 -10.83
C MET A 252 10.58 -5.31 -10.69
N GLN A 253 11.46 -5.60 -9.74
CA GLN A 253 11.78 -6.98 -9.37
C GLN A 253 10.65 -7.59 -8.55
N ALA A 254 10.69 -8.91 -8.32
CA ALA A 254 9.71 -9.57 -7.47
C ALA A 254 9.66 -8.92 -6.08
N ASP A 255 10.83 -8.66 -5.47
CA ASP A 255 10.94 -8.03 -4.15
C ASP A 255 10.33 -6.63 -4.07
N ASP A 256 10.37 -5.85 -5.15
CA ASP A 256 9.74 -4.52 -5.18
C ASP A 256 8.20 -4.59 -5.20
N GLN A 257 7.65 -5.74 -5.62
CA GLN A 257 6.20 -5.97 -5.73
C GLN A 257 5.63 -6.73 -4.53
N ARG A 258 6.48 -7.38 -3.72
CA ARG A 258 6.03 -8.16 -2.57
C ARG A 258 5.35 -7.26 -1.55
N LEU A 259 4.25 -7.76 -0.97
CA LEU A 259 3.54 -7.10 0.12
C LEU A 259 3.87 -7.70 1.49
N CYS A 260 4.92 -8.53 1.60
CA CYS A 260 5.24 -9.22 2.86
C CYS A 260 5.42 -8.25 4.03
N ARG A 261 6.24 -7.21 3.87
CA ARG A 261 6.49 -6.23 4.94
C ARG A 261 5.22 -5.48 5.35
N ALA A 262 4.42 -5.08 4.37
CA ALA A 262 3.10 -4.50 4.62
C ALA A 262 2.22 -5.45 5.45
N MET A 263 2.10 -6.72 5.03
CA MET A 263 1.31 -7.72 5.74
C MET A 263 1.85 -8.07 7.13
N GLN A 264 3.17 -8.01 7.34
CA GLN A 264 3.78 -8.12 8.66
C GLN A 264 3.32 -7.00 9.59
N GLY A 265 3.21 -5.77 9.10
CA GLY A 265 2.65 -4.64 9.84
C GLY A 265 1.16 -4.80 10.14
N GLU A 266 0.36 -5.21 9.16
CA GLU A 266 -1.07 -5.50 9.36
C GLU A 266 -1.29 -6.60 10.41
N PHE A 267 -0.44 -7.62 10.39
CA PHE A 267 -0.47 -8.69 11.37
C PHE A 267 -0.09 -8.19 12.78
N ALA A 268 0.93 -7.34 12.89
CA ALA A 268 1.33 -6.73 14.16
C ALA A 268 0.24 -5.84 14.75
N MET A 269 -0.47 -5.06 13.93
CA MET A 269 -1.66 -4.30 14.33
C MET A 269 -2.76 -5.21 14.88
N SER A 270 -3.12 -6.21 14.08
CA SER A 270 -4.18 -7.15 14.43
C SER A 270 -3.87 -7.86 15.75
N ARG A 271 -2.59 -8.22 15.95
CA ARG A 271 -2.11 -8.78 17.22
C ARG A 271 -2.28 -7.80 18.39
N GLY A 272 -1.85 -6.55 18.26
CA GLY A 272 -2.03 -5.54 19.31
C GLY A 272 -3.49 -5.34 19.71
N ALA A 273 -4.39 -5.29 18.72
CA ALA A 273 -5.83 -5.18 18.93
C ALA A 273 -6.41 -6.39 19.69
N ILE A 274 -5.98 -7.61 19.33
CA ILE A 274 -6.40 -8.85 20.00
C ILE A 274 -5.91 -8.87 21.45
N GLU A 275 -4.64 -8.55 21.69
CA GLU A 275 -4.07 -8.58 23.05
C GLU A 275 -4.84 -7.67 24.00
N THR A 276 -5.26 -6.51 23.52
CA THR A 276 -6.03 -5.59 24.35
C THR A 276 -7.48 -6.01 24.49
N SER A 277 -8.09 -6.55 23.43
CA SER A 277 -9.44 -7.12 23.51
C SER A 277 -9.52 -8.24 24.56
N LEU A 278 -8.44 -9.01 24.73
CA LEU A 278 -8.33 -10.06 25.75
C LEU A 278 -8.23 -9.54 27.19
N GLN A 279 -7.90 -8.27 27.40
CA GLN A 279 -7.89 -7.65 28.73
C GLN A 279 -9.30 -7.29 29.22
N GLN A 280 -10.30 -7.28 28.33
CA GLN A 280 -11.69 -7.00 28.70
C GLN A 280 -12.35 -8.24 29.35
N THR A 281 -13.13 -8.00 30.40
CA THR A 281 -13.80 -9.05 31.17
C THR A 281 -14.74 -9.88 30.28
N GLY A 282 -14.56 -11.20 30.27
CA GLY A 282 -15.43 -12.15 29.56
C GLY A 282 -15.05 -12.41 28.10
N THR A 283 -14.23 -11.56 27.47
CA THR A 283 -13.83 -11.72 26.06
C THR A 283 -13.03 -13.00 25.82
N VAL A 284 -12.22 -13.41 26.80
CA VAL A 284 -11.42 -14.65 26.78
C VAL A 284 -12.23 -15.93 26.53
N LEU A 285 -13.55 -15.92 26.78
CA LEU A 285 -14.44 -17.06 26.54
C LEU A 285 -14.83 -17.23 25.06
N MET A 286 -14.79 -16.13 24.29
CA MET A 286 -15.23 -16.07 22.89
C MET A 286 -14.11 -15.66 21.93
N LEU A 287 -12.93 -15.32 22.47
CA LEU A 287 -11.73 -14.94 21.73
C LEU A 287 -10.56 -15.82 22.19
N ASP A 288 -10.03 -16.61 21.27
CA ASP A 288 -8.80 -17.37 21.44
C ASP A 288 -7.69 -16.70 20.65
N ARG A 289 -6.65 -16.27 21.37
CA ARG A 289 -5.50 -15.57 20.79
C ARG A 289 -4.86 -16.37 19.66
N GLN A 290 -4.55 -17.64 19.91
CA GLN A 290 -3.75 -18.44 19.00
C GLN A 290 -4.53 -18.78 17.71
N HIS A 291 -5.79 -19.16 17.85
CA HIS A 291 -6.66 -19.47 16.72
C HIS A 291 -7.01 -18.21 15.91
N THR A 292 -7.22 -17.07 16.57
CA THR A 292 -7.48 -15.80 15.86
C THR A 292 -6.26 -15.39 15.04
N LEU A 293 -5.08 -15.36 15.67
CA LEU A 293 -3.83 -15.03 14.96
C LEU A 293 -3.53 -16.03 13.85
N GLY A 294 -3.77 -17.33 14.07
CA GLY A 294 -3.61 -18.35 13.03
C GLY A 294 -4.52 -18.12 11.82
N ARG A 295 -5.77 -17.72 12.03
CA ARG A 295 -6.70 -17.38 10.93
C ARG A 295 -6.31 -16.08 10.23
N MET A 296 -5.96 -15.03 10.98
CA MET A 296 -5.48 -13.79 10.38
C MET A 296 -4.20 -14.02 9.56
N ALA A 297 -3.31 -14.87 10.05
CA ALA A 297 -2.10 -15.24 9.34
C ALA A 297 -2.41 -15.90 7.99
N LEU A 298 -3.45 -16.73 7.88
CA LEU A 298 -3.87 -17.29 6.58
C LEU A 298 -4.27 -16.22 5.56
N ASN A 299 -4.89 -15.11 6.00
CA ASN A 299 -5.30 -14.04 5.08
C ASN A 299 -4.13 -13.17 4.61
N MET A 300 -3.01 -13.17 5.33
CA MET A 300 -1.90 -12.24 5.14
C MET A 300 -0.60 -12.95 4.70
N GLY A 301 -0.39 -14.19 5.13
CA GLY A 301 0.86 -14.94 5.01
C GLY A 301 1.23 -15.29 3.58
N TRP A 302 0.26 -15.34 2.65
CA TRP A 302 0.52 -15.48 1.22
C TRP A 302 1.50 -14.42 0.70
N ALA A 303 1.52 -13.21 1.27
CA ALA A 303 2.39 -12.14 0.80
C ALA A 303 3.87 -12.39 1.11
N CYS A 304 4.16 -13.27 2.08
CA CYS A 304 5.50 -13.63 2.52
C CYS A 304 5.98 -14.99 1.97
N ASP A 305 5.13 -15.73 1.27
CA ASP A 305 5.50 -17.03 0.71
C ASP A 305 6.53 -16.87 -0.44
N PRO A 306 7.75 -17.42 -0.31
CA PRO A 306 8.77 -17.37 -1.36
C PRO A 306 8.32 -18.03 -2.68
N ALA A 307 7.33 -18.93 -2.66
CA ALA A 307 6.77 -19.51 -3.87
C ALA A 307 6.13 -18.46 -4.79
N ASN A 308 5.69 -17.33 -4.23
CA ASN A 308 5.07 -16.24 -4.98
C ASN A 308 6.06 -15.36 -5.75
N ASP A 309 7.36 -15.53 -5.52
CA ASP A 309 8.41 -14.72 -6.16
C ASP A 309 8.49 -15.00 -7.66
N ARG A 310 8.39 -16.28 -8.00
CA ARG A 310 8.33 -16.73 -9.39
C ARG A 310 7.06 -16.21 -10.06
N ARG A 311 5.94 -16.14 -9.34
CA ARG A 311 4.70 -15.56 -9.88
C ARG A 311 4.85 -14.07 -10.12
N LEU A 312 5.43 -13.31 -9.19
CA LEU A 312 5.68 -11.89 -9.35
C LEU A 312 6.65 -11.61 -10.52
N ALA A 313 7.74 -12.36 -10.62
CA ALA A 313 8.74 -12.22 -11.69
C ALA A 313 8.16 -12.58 -13.07
N ALA A 314 7.37 -13.66 -13.16
CA ALA A 314 6.66 -14.04 -14.38
C ALA A 314 5.38 -13.24 -14.62
N ASP A 315 5.11 -12.24 -13.78
CA ASP A 315 3.91 -11.44 -13.81
C ASP A 315 2.64 -12.30 -13.85
N THR A 316 2.57 -13.42 -13.15
CA THR A 316 1.39 -14.27 -13.04
C THR A 316 0.51 -13.80 -11.88
N PRO A 317 -0.83 -13.81 -11.98
CA PRO A 317 -1.70 -13.36 -10.89
C PRO A 317 -1.35 -14.04 -9.56
N LEU A 318 -1.22 -13.22 -8.52
CA LEU A 318 -1.18 -13.71 -7.14
C LEU A 318 -2.59 -14.10 -6.69
N VAL A 319 -2.65 -15.11 -5.82
CA VAL A 319 -3.90 -15.57 -5.20
C VAL A 319 -3.77 -15.32 -3.72
N ALA A 320 -4.46 -14.29 -3.23
CA ALA A 320 -4.60 -14.06 -1.81
C ALA A 320 -5.44 -15.20 -1.23
N SER A 321 -4.91 -15.86 -0.21
CA SER A 321 -5.65 -16.88 0.52
C SER A 321 -6.83 -16.21 1.27
N ARG A 322 -7.97 -16.90 1.31
CA ARG A 322 -9.09 -16.54 2.17
C ARG A 322 -9.32 -17.66 3.16
N VAL A 323 -9.43 -17.31 4.43
CA VAL A 323 -10.04 -18.22 5.40
C VAL A 323 -11.52 -18.32 5.06
N GLY A 324 -12.00 -19.54 4.85
CA GLY A 324 -13.39 -19.82 4.59
C GLY A 324 -13.93 -20.78 5.64
N GLY A 325 -15.09 -20.44 6.20
CA GLY A 325 -15.93 -21.37 6.95
C GLY A 325 -15.67 -21.44 8.45
N TRP A 326 -16.71 -21.92 9.14
CA TRP A 326 -16.68 -22.29 10.54
C TRP A 326 -15.98 -23.64 10.70
N ASP A 327 -15.01 -23.72 11.61
CA ASP A 327 -14.33 -24.95 12.00
C ASP A 327 -14.48 -25.20 13.52
N MET A 328 -13.91 -26.32 14.00
CA MET A 328 -13.97 -26.66 15.43
C MET A 328 -13.27 -25.62 16.32
N GLY A 329 -12.30 -24.87 15.80
CA GLY A 329 -11.63 -23.79 16.54
C GLY A 329 -12.55 -22.59 16.80
N CYS A 330 -13.63 -22.42 16.02
CA CYS A 330 -14.54 -21.28 16.18
C CYS A 330 -15.49 -21.37 17.37
N LEU A 331 -15.74 -22.56 17.94
CA LEU A 331 -16.66 -22.69 19.09
C LEU A 331 -16.15 -21.97 20.34
N SER A 332 -14.84 -21.94 20.56
CA SER A 332 -14.16 -21.18 21.62
C SER A 332 -13.57 -19.85 21.14
N ASN A 333 -13.74 -19.54 19.85
CA ASN A 333 -13.15 -18.38 19.18
C ASN A 333 -14.14 -17.67 18.24
N MET A 334 -15.40 -17.54 18.66
CA MET A 334 -16.46 -16.96 17.83
C MET A 334 -16.11 -15.54 17.35
N ILE A 335 -15.62 -14.69 18.25
CA ILE A 335 -15.21 -13.32 17.92
C ILE A 335 -14.06 -13.35 16.92
N GLY A 336 -13.03 -14.17 17.19
CA GLY A 336 -11.87 -14.26 16.31
C GLY A 336 -12.19 -14.77 14.91
N CYS A 337 -13.09 -15.75 14.78
CA CYS A 337 -13.53 -16.26 13.47
C CYS A 337 -14.34 -15.21 12.69
N THR A 338 -15.20 -14.43 13.35
CA THR A 338 -15.91 -13.32 12.68
C THR A 338 -14.92 -12.24 12.27
N LEU A 339 -14.00 -11.82 13.15
CA LEU A 339 -13.01 -10.78 12.85
C LEU A 339 -12.08 -11.18 11.69
N SER A 340 -11.64 -12.44 11.63
CA SER A 340 -10.77 -12.91 10.55
C SER A 340 -11.44 -12.87 9.18
N ASP A 341 -12.76 -12.95 9.11
CA ASP A 341 -13.48 -13.04 7.85
C ASP A 341 -13.84 -11.65 7.25
N ILE A 342 -13.78 -10.57 8.04
CA ILE A 342 -14.17 -9.22 7.62
C ILE A 342 -13.17 -8.60 6.61
N ALA A 343 -11.86 -8.74 6.85
CA ALA A 343 -10.83 -8.06 6.06
C ALA A 343 -10.34 -8.84 4.82
N ALA A 344 -10.57 -10.17 4.80
CA ALA A 344 -10.05 -11.07 3.78
C ALA A 344 -10.44 -10.72 2.31
N PRO A 345 -11.62 -10.16 2.00
CA PRO A 345 -12.00 -9.88 0.62
C PRO A 345 -11.10 -8.88 -0.11
N ALA A 346 -10.47 -7.93 0.60
CA ALA A 346 -9.72 -6.81 0.02
C ALA A 346 -8.28 -7.16 -0.40
N TYR A 347 -7.64 -8.15 0.22
CA TYR A 347 -6.23 -8.48 -0.03
C TYR A 347 -5.91 -8.89 -1.47
N GLN A 348 -6.87 -9.51 -2.16
CA GLN A 348 -6.73 -9.85 -3.58
C GLN A 348 -6.57 -8.58 -4.44
N ASP A 349 -7.35 -7.54 -4.17
CA ASP A 349 -7.28 -6.29 -4.93
C ASP A 349 -5.96 -5.55 -4.64
N TYR A 350 -5.46 -5.61 -3.39
CA TYR A 350 -4.15 -5.02 -3.06
C TYR A 350 -2.98 -5.74 -3.74
N ALA A 351 -3.02 -7.09 -3.81
CA ALA A 351 -2.06 -7.86 -4.56
C ALA A 351 -2.06 -7.47 -6.05
N ALA A 352 -3.25 -7.34 -6.63
CA ALA A 352 -3.44 -6.94 -8.02
C ALA A 352 -2.90 -5.53 -8.29
N ARG A 353 -3.15 -4.56 -7.40
CA ARG A 353 -2.63 -3.19 -7.52
C ARG A 353 -1.11 -3.14 -7.56
N SER A 354 -0.43 -3.92 -6.73
CA SER A 354 1.04 -4.02 -6.74
C SER A 354 1.55 -4.53 -8.10
N GLN A 355 0.93 -5.57 -8.64
CA GLN A 355 1.30 -6.12 -9.96
C GLN A 355 0.98 -5.16 -11.11
N ASP A 356 -0.10 -4.39 -11.01
CA ASP A 356 -0.49 -3.41 -12.03
C ASP A 356 0.50 -2.26 -12.12
N VAL A 357 1.04 -1.79 -10.98
CA VAL A 357 2.11 -0.80 -10.96
C VAL A 357 3.37 -1.30 -11.68
N ALA A 358 3.77 -2.56 -11.44
CA ALA A 358 4.90 -3.15 -12.13
C ALA A 358 4.68 -3.30 -13.64
N ALA A 359 3.44 -3.63 -14.06
CA ALA A 359 3.09 -3.67 -15.48
C ALA A 359 3.09 -2.28 -16.12
N LEU A 360 2.62 -1.25 -15.41
CA LEU A 360 2.61 0.11 -15.92
C LEU A 360 4.03 0.66 -16.11
N LEU A 361 4.96 0.37 -15.19
CA LEU A 361 6.38 0.70 -15.38
C LEU A 361 6.98 -0.01 -16.60
N ARG A 362 6.66 -1.30 -16.79
CA ARG A 362 7.06 -2.04 -18.01
C ARG A 362 6.47 -1.41 -19.26
N LEU A 363 5.22 -0.95 -19.20
CA LEU A 363 4.51 -0.30 -20.30
C LEU A 363 5.15 1.04 -20.69
N LEU A 364 5.55 1.86 -19.72
CA LEU A 364 6.33 3.09 -19.94
C LEU A 364 7.68 2.80 -20.61
N GLY A 365 8.39 1.76 -20.14
CA GLY A 365 9.64 1.32 -20.77
C GLY A 365 9.43 0.84 -22.22
N ALA A 366 8.34 0.12 -22.48
CA ALA A 366 7.94 -0.30 -23.82
C ALA A 366 7.59 0.88 -24.73
N GLN A 367 6.78 1.83 -24.24
CA GLN A 367 6.46 3.07 -24.94
C GLN A 367 7.74 3.79 -25.37
N ARG A 368 8.66 4.04 -24.42
CA ARG A 368 9.92 4.73 -24.72
C ARG A 368 10.74 4.02 -25.77
N TRP A 369 10.86 2.69 -25.67
CA TRP A 369 11.59 1.90 -26.66
C TRP A 369 10.93 1.96 -28.05
N LEU A 370 9.60 1.86 -28.13
CA LEU A 370 8.83 1.92 -29.38
C LEU A 370 9.01 3.25 -30.10
N ARG A 371 8.96 4.37 -29.35
CA ARG A 371 9.13 5.71 -29.92
C ARG A 371 10.49 5.90 -30.59
N GLN A 372 11.51 5.18 -30.12
CA GLN A 372 12.87 5.21 -30.67
C GLN A 372 13.06 4.31 -31.91
N GLN A 373 12.03 3.59 -32.35
CA GLN A 373 12.10 2.74 -33.54
C GLN A 373 11.74 3.52 -34.80
N ALA A 374 12.37 3.18 -35.92
CA ALA A 374 12.05 3.74 -37.23
C ALA A 374 10.81 3.06 -37.88
N ASP A 375 10.51 1.82 -37.49
CA ASP A 375 9.38 1.06 -38.01
C ASP A 375 8.05 1.51 -37.40
N ALA A 376 6.95 1.15 -38.05
CA ALA A 376 5.61 1.32 -37.49
C ALA A 376 5.47 0.59 -36.12
N PRO A 377 4.74 1.15 -35.14
CA PRO A 377 4.62 0.56 -33.79
C PRO A 377 4.21 -0.91 -33.77
N GLU A 378 3.33 -1.34 -34.69
CA GLU A 378 2.87 -2.73 -34.83
C GLU A 378 4.02 -3.70 -35.11
N GLN A 379 4.95 -3.29 -35.99
CA GLN A 379 6.09 -4.10 -36.40
C GLN A 379 7.17 -4.09 -35.32
N ALA A 380 7.44 -2.89 -34.78
CA ALA A 380 8.38 -2.71 -33.69
C ALA A 380 7.99 -3.54 -32.45
N LEU A 381 6.71 -3.62 -32.11
CA LEU A 381 6.21 -4.37 -30.96
C LEU A 381 6.60 -5.86 -30.99
N GLN A 382 6.69 -6.45 -32.18
CA GLN A 382 7.15 -7.84 -32.38
C GLN A 382 8.62 -8.04 -31.97
N ARG A 383 9.41 -6.96 -31.89
CA ARG A 383 10.83 -6.93 -31.48
C ARG A 383 11.08 -6.30 -30.12
N LEU A 384 10.03 -5.89 -29.40
CA LEU A 384 10.11 -5.35 -28.03
C LEU A 384 11.07 -6.16 -27.12
N PRO A 385 12.02 -5.54 -26.40
CA PRO A 385 12.94 -6.27 -25.54
C PRO A 385 12.23 -7.08 -24.45
N ALA A 386 12.81 -8.24 -24.08
CA ALA A 386 12.22 -9.16 -23.11
C ALA A 386 11.92 -8.51 -21.75
N GLN A 387 12.75 -7.57 -21.31
CA GLN A 387 12.57 -6.83 -20.04
C GLN A 387 11.31 -5.95 -19.99
N TRP A 388 10.75 -5.60 -21.15
CA TRP A 388 9.52 -4.80 -21.27
C TRP A 388 8.29 -5.65 -21.61
N ARG A 389 8.48 -6.97 -21.72
CA ARG A 389 7.43 -7.95 -21.97
C ARG A 389 7.09 -8.71 -20.69
N SER A 390 5.86 -9.19 -20.65
CA SER A 390 5.40 -10.17 -19.68
C SER A 390 4.89 -11.39 -20.45
N SER A 391 5.13 -12.60 -19.93
CA SER A 391 4.62 -13.84 -20.53
C SER A 391 3.11 -14.00 -20.38
N THR A 392 2.47 -13.19 -19.53
CA THR A 392 1.04 -13.27 -19.22
C THR A 392 0.25 -12.02 -19.64
N ARG A 393 0.93 -10.88 -19.79
CA ARG A 393 0.36 -9.59 -20.18
C ARG A 393 1.18 -8.98 -21.31
N THR A 394 0.87 -9.38 -22.54
CA THR A 394 1.50 -8.84 -23.74
C THR A 394 0.95 -7.44 -24.02
N PRO A 395 1.81 -6.41 -24.20
CA PRO A 395 1.34 -5.10 -24.62
C PRO A 395 0.68 -5.15 -26.00
N VAL A 396 -0.41 -4.40 -26.16
CA VAL A 396 -1.15 -4.26 -27.42
C VAL A 396 -1.39 -2.79 -27.72
N LEU A 397 -1.59 -2.44 -28.98
CA LEU A 397 -2.01 -1.09 -29.36
C LEU A 397 -3.52 -0.93 -29.15
N SER A 398 -3.96 0.25 -28.73
CA SER A 398 -5.37 0.62 -28.74
C SER A 398 -5.94 0.62 -30.16
N ALA A 399 -7.27 0.58 -30.28
CA ALA A 399 -7.95 0.59 -31.58
C ALA A 399 -7.60 1.83 -32.42
N ASP A 400 -7.39 2.98 -31.78
CA ASP A 400 -6.96 4.22 -32.42
C ASP A 400 -5.43 4.32 -32.61
N ARG A 401 -4.67 3.32 -32.15
CA ARG A 401 -3.21 3.22 -32.22
C ARG A 401 -2.45 4.38 -31.54
N ARG A 402 -3.13 5.16 -30.70
CA ARG A 402 -2.51 6.26 -29.94
C ARG A 402 -2.03 5.84 -28.56
N HIS A 403 -2.35 4.63 -28.13
CA HIS A 403 -2.00 4.13 -26.81
C HIS A 403 -1.43 2.72 -26.88
N LEU A 404 -0.50 2.45 -25.97
CA LEU A 404 -0.05 1.11 -25.63
C LEU A 404 -0.77 0.64 -24.38
N GLN A 405 -1.28 -0.59 -24.38
CA GLN A 405 -2.19 -1.10 -23.36
C GLN A 405 -1.85 -2.52 -22.91
N VAL A 406 -2.15 -2.83 -21.65
CA VAL A 406 -2.13 -4.20 -21.09
C VAL A 406 -3.34 -4.42 -20.17
N PRO A 407 -3.82 -5.66 -20.00
CA PRO A 407 -4.92 -5.93 -19.07
C PRO A 407 -4.60 -5.51 -17.62
N ARG A 408 -5.54 -4.79 -17.01
CA ARG A 408 -5.54 -4.45 -15.58
C ARG A 408 -6.01 -5.65 -14.75
N ARG A 409 -5.41 -5.87 -13.58
CA ARG A 409 -5.85 -6.90 -12.64
C ARG A 409 -6.72 -6.36 -11.53
N ALA A 410 -6.37 -5.19 -11.00
CA ALA A 410 -7.06 -4.60 -9.88
C ALA A 410 -8.43 -4.09 -10.32
N ARG A 411 -9.45 -4.37 -9.52
CA ARG A 411 -10.72 -3.68 -9.67
C ARG A 411 -10.54 -2.25 -9.19
N ASP A 412 -10.86 -1.29 -10.05
CA ASP A 412 -10.92 0.10 -9.63
C ASP A 412 -12.29 0.36 -9.00
N ALA A 413 -12.30 0.69 -7.71
CA ALA A 413 -13.54 0.99 -6.99
C ALA A 413 -14.18 2.32 -7.44
N TYR A 414 -13.45 3.15 -8.19
CA TYR A 414 -13.88 4.48 -8.62
C TYR A 414 -13.93 4.67 -10.14
N ALA A 415 -13.59 3.65 -10.94
CA ALA A 415 -13.68 3.77 -12.40
C ALA A 415 -15.14 3.83 -12.86
N LYS A 416 -15.45 4.87 -13.65
CA LYS A 416 -16.67 4.92 -14.47
C LYS A 416 -16.36 4.34 -15.84
N GLY A 417 -16.89 3.16 -16.15
CA GLY A 417 -16.73 2.49 -17.45
C GLY A 417 -15.84 1.24 -17.41
N ASP A 418 -15.67 0.62 -18.57
CA ASP A 418 -14.85 -0.59 -18.77
C ASP A 418 -13.35 -0.22 -18.82
N ASP A 419 -12.80 0.23 -17.69
CA ASP A 419 -11.36 0.52 -17.53
C ASP A 419 -10.57 -0.77 -17.22
N SER A 420 -10.76 -1.78 -18.08
CA SER A 420 -10.14 -3.11 -17.99
C SER A 420 -8.67 -3.11 -18.43
N MET A 421 -8.15 -1.97 -18.87
CA MET A 421 -6.79 -1.83 -19.39
C MET A 421 -5.97 -0.82 -18.57
N LEU A 422 -4.67 -1.08 -18.45
CA LEU A 422 -3.67 -0.07 -18.14
C LEU A 422 -3.20 0.49 -19.48
N SER A 423 -3.06 1.82 -19.57
CA SER A 423 -2.82 2.51 -20.83
C SER A 423 -1.78 3.61 -20.66
N VAL A 424 -0.91 3.78 -21.66
CA VAL A 424 0.01 4.91 -21.81
C VAL A 424 -0.07 5.45 -23.25
N PRO A 425 0.05 6.77 -23.46
CA PRO A 425 0.09 7.34 -24.80
C PRO A 425 1.36 6.93 -25.55
N LEU A 426 1.32 6.87 -26.89
CA LEU A 426 2.47 6.60 -27.76
C LEU A 426 3.03 7.87 -28.39
#